data_AF-A0A397G475-F1
#
_entry.id   AF-A0A397G475-F1
#
_cell.length_a   1.000
_cell.length_b   1.000
_cell.length_c   1.000
_cell.angle_alpha   90.00
_cell.angle_beta   90.00
_cell.angle_gamma   90.00
#
_symmetry.space_group_name_H-M   'P 1'
#
loop_
_entity.id
_entity.type
_entity.pdbx_description
1 polymer ?
#
loop_
_entity_poly.entity_id
_entity_poly.type
_entity_poly.pdbx_seq_one_letter_code
_entity_poly.pdbx_strand_id
1 'polypeptide(L)'
;MYKALYFNEEAMRKEKEEEIKEYQGLFETYQKQEEERNEEPTFDEEVFNQILAELDITYNPEKFDQEVKPNTPKIWVNKRINPNKEFYKHWQCPGGHVEETDISTKHAAQREVLEETGLQPELEELEYMRTNHYFREKEWRIVHCYSFTTRKVPELTEPREMTDWQLKKIKEVQKEPVIDSLKDAFKGRQHETKIIMIEGSCGAGKSTFVEKCKEYLTKYKKTVEILDESFITKDSSKRIINYGSNLKKYKEKEITKEQMEEIAIELEKWIRDKWMKQIFEFYTRERKPSILLMDRNLFSTLIFMKLMEEEGFFSKEKQEEVSTNYNNWLWLIRESLVIWWKTPVEETIKRVKKRGRTGEEDLKYYKKLDEVYRKLMLEIYPNLKVITRETQLTTEQVEELIPNLIDEKIFRRIGY
;
A
#
# COMPACT_ATOMS: atom_id res chain seq x y z
N MET A 1 -8.34 -19.29 30.80
CA MET A 1 -7.83 -18.99 32.17
C MET A 1 -7.20 -17.62 32.10
N TYR A 2 -7.78 -16.60 32.74
CA TYR A 2 -7.35 -15.20 32.59
C TYR A 2 -6.44 -14.75 33.74
N LYS A 3 -5.36 -14.03 33.43
CA LYS A 3 -4.58 -13.19 34.36
C LYS A 3 -4.62 -11.76 33.83
N ALA A 4 -5.08 -10.83 34.67
CA ALA A 4 -5.01 -9.40 34.40
C ALA A 4 -3.64 -8.86 34.83
N LEU A 5 -3.01 -8.05 33.99
CA LEU A 5 -1.86 -7.22 34.35
C LEU A 5 -2.30 -5.75 34.24
N TYR A 6 -2.36 -5.09 35.40
CA TYR A 6 -2.57 -3.66 35.52
C TYR A 6 -1.28 -2.93 35.10
N PHE A 7 -1.37 -2.04 34.12
CA PHE A 7 -0.32 -1.08 33.81
C PHE A 7 -0.83 0.32 34.15
N ASN A 8 0.05 1.11 34.77
CA ASN A 8 -0.23 2.45 35.29
C ASN A 8 -0.63 3.42 34.15
N GLU A 9 -1.93 3.60 33.95
CA GLU A 9 -2.53 4.41 32.86
C GLU A 9 -2.09 5.88 32.88
N GLU A 10 -1.64 6.40 34.03
CA GLU A 10 -1.40 7.84 34.21
C GLU A 10 -0.07 8.32 33.58
N ALA A 11 0.94 7.46 33.52
CA ALA A 11 2.23 7.77 32.89
C ALA A 11 2.13 7.73 31.34
N MET A 12 1.44 6.72 30.79
CA MET A 12 1.19 6.58 29.36
C MET A 12 0.28 7.67 28.79
N ARG A 13 -0.63 8.22 29.62
CA ARG A 13 -1.52 9.31 29.21
C ARG A 13 -0.79 10.64 29.12
N LYS A 14 0.15 10.93 30.02
CA LYS A 14 0.97 12.16 29.96
C LYS A 14 1.91 12.20 28.75
N GLU A 15 2.62 11.10 28.45
CA GLU A 15 3.48 11.04 27.26
C GLU A 15 2.68 11.17 25.96
N LYS A 16 1.51 10.53 25.86
CA LYS A 16 0.62 10.68 24.69
C LYS A 16 -0.04 12.05 24.58
N GLU A 17 -0.39 12.69 25.70
CA GLU A 17 -0.96 14.05 25.70
C GLU A 17 0.07 15.11 25.28
N GLU A 18 1.35 14.92 25.60
CA GLU A 18 2.44 15.77 25.10
C GLU A 18 2.72 15.55 23.61
N GLU A 19 2.73 14.30 23.15
CA GLU A 19 2.88 13.96 21.72
C GLU A 19 1.74 14.53 20.86
N ILE A 20 0.49 14.43 21.34
CA ILE A 20 -0.70 14.95 20.64
C ILE A 20 -0.67 16.49 20.55
N LYS A 21 -0.17 17.19 21.58
CA LYS A 21 0.00 18.65 21.53
C LYS A 21 1.07 19.08 20.53
N GLU A 22 2.15 18.32 20.39
CA GLU A 22 3.19 18.57 19.39
C GLU A 22 2.64 18.37 17.97
N TYR A 23 1.83 17.33 17.72
CA TYR A 23 1.15 17.12 16.44
C TYR A 23 0.09 18.17 16.11
N GLN A 24 -0.67 18.65 17.11
CA GLN A 24 -1.64 19.74 16.91
C GLN A 24 -0.96 21.06 16.53
N GLY A 25 0.17 21.40 17.16
CA GLY A 25 0.95 22.59 16.81
C GLY A 25 1.53 22.54 15.39
N LEU A 26 1.98 21.36 14.94
CA LEU A 26 2.45 21.15 13.57
C LEU A 26 1.31 21.28 12.55
N PHE A 27 0.12 20.78 12.87
CA PHE A 27 -1.05 20.86 12.00
C PHE A 27 -1.56 22.29 11.83
N GLU A 28 -1.61 23.09 12.91
CA GLU A 28 -1.99 24.51 12.86
C GLU A 28 -0.96 25.35 12.08
N THR A 29 0.33 25.02 12.19
CA THR A 29 1.39 25.68 11.41
C THR A 29 1.26 25.36 9.92
N TYR A 30 0.88 24.13 9.58
CA TYR A 30 0.65 23.70 8.19
C TYR A 30 -0.59 24.36 7.58
N GLN A 31 -1.68 24.49 8.35
CA GLN A 31 -2.89 25.19 7.90
C GLN A 31 -2.62 26.68 7.65
N LYS A 32 -1.86 27.35 8.52
CA LYS A 32 -1.43 28.75 8.28
C LYS A 32 -0.57 28.91 7.03
N GLN A 33 0.31 27.95 6.75
CA GLN A 33 1.15 27.98 5.54
C GLN A 33 0.37 27.71 4.24
N GLU A 34 -0.76 27.00 4.31
CA GLU A 34 -1.68 26.86 3.17
C GLU A 34 -2.59 28.08 2.98
N GLU A 35 -3.05 28.71 4.07
CA GLU A 35 -3.85 29.95 3.99
C GLU A 35 -3.04 31.12 3.41
N GLU A 36 -1.73 31.17 3.65
CA GLU A 36 -0.80 32.17 3.07
C GLU A 36 -0.43 31.91 1.59
N ARG A 37 -0.81 30.76 1.00
CA ARG A 37 -0.51 30.39 -0.41
C ARG A 37 -1.62 30.67 -1.43
N ASN A 38 -2.67 31.41 -1.06
CA ASN A 38 -3.69 31.87 -2.00
C ASN A 38 -3.22 33.03 -2.90
N GLU A 39 -2.28 32.77 -3.80
CA GLU A 39 -2.17 33.53 -5.05
C GLU A 39 -2.88 32.70 -6.14
N GLU A 40 -4.12 33.12 -6.48
CA GLU A 40 -4.83 32.61 -7.64
C GLU A 40 -4.01 32.88 -8.92
N PRO A 41 -3.82 31.91 -9.82
CA PRO A 41 -3.28 32.20 -11.14
C PRO A 41 -4.30 33.02 -11.92
N THR A 42 -4.00 34.30 -12.17
CA THR A 42 -4.81 35.15 -13.05
C THR A 42 -4.74 34.62 -14.48
N PHE A 43 -5.90 34.23 -15.01
CA PHE A 43 -6.07 33.84 -16.41
C PHE A 43 -5.94 35.09 -17.29
N ASP A 44 -4.85 35.17 -18.05
CA ASP A 44 -4.62 36.23 -19.04
C ASP A 44 -5.22 35.81 -20.38
N GLU A 45 -6.41 36.33 -20.66
CA GLU A 45 -7.20 36.07 -21.86
C GLU A 45 -6.47 36.53 -23.14
N GLU A 46 -5.55 37.50 -23.03
CA GLU A 46 -4.77 38.03 -24.16
C GLU A 46 -3.66 37.05 -24.56
N VAL A 47 -2.99 36.43 -23.58
CA VAL A 47 -2.00 35.37 -23.81
C VAL A 47 -2.66 34.11 -24.38
N PHE A 48 -3.85 33.75 -23.90
CA PHE A 48 -4.59 32.59 -24.41
C PHE A 48 -5.01 32.78 -25.87
N ASN A 49 -5.46 34.00 -26.24
CA ASN A 49 -5.84 34.31 -27.61
C ASN A 49 -4.63 34.41 -28.56
N GLN A 50 -3.45 34.83 -28.08
CA GLN A 50 -2.21 34.76 -28.86
C GLN A 50 -1.80 33.32 -29.19
N ILE A 51 -1.94 32.39 -28.23
CA ILE A 51 -1.68 30.97 -28.44
C ILE A 51 -2.64 30.36 -29.48
N LEU A 52 -3.92 30.75 -29.46
CA LEU A 52 -4.90 30.30 -30.45
C LEU A 52 -4.61 30.83 -31.87
N ALA A 53 -4.07 32.04 -31.97
CA ALA A 53 -3.66 32.64 -33.24
C ALA A 53 -2.40 31.99 -33.83
N GLU A 54 -1.44 31.57 -32.99
CA GLU A 54 -0.25 30.82 -33.44
C GLU A 54 -0.58 29.40 -33.93
N LEU A 55 -1.72 28.84 -33.51
CA LEU A 55 -2.14 27.48 -33.83
C LEU A 55 -3.09 27.38 -35.05
N ASP A 56 -3.43 28.50 -35.69
CA ASP A 56 -4.32 28.60 -36.87
C ASP A 56 -5.70 27.91 -36.66
N ILE A 57 -6.19 27.91 -35.41
CA ILE A 57 -7.51 27.35 -35.05
C ILE A 57 -8.53 28.49 -35.06
N THR A 58 -9.23 28.68 -36.18
CA THR A 58 -10.39 29.60 -36.21
C THR A 58 -11.55 29.02 -35.40
N TYR A 59 -11.78 29.57 -34.20
CA TYR A 59 -12.96 29.31 -33.37
C TYR A 59 -14.20 29.90 -34.04
N ASN A 60 -15.19 29.06 -34.36
CA ASN A 60 -16.47 29.48 -34.92
C ASN A 60 -17.58 29.29 -33.87
N PRO A 61 -18.01 30.35 -33.17
CA PRO A 61 -18.95 30.26 -32.04
C PRO A 61 -20.38 29.85 -32.44
N GLU A 62 -20.74 29.89 -33.72
CA GLU A 62 -22.13 29.65 -34.17
C GLU A 62 -22.50 28.17 -34.33
N LYS A 63 -21.57 27.22 -34.11
CA LYS A 63 -21.86 25.77 -34.19
C LYS A 63 -22.24 25.10 -32.87
N PHE A 64 -22.35 25.86 -31.76
CA PHE A 64 -22.57 25.30 -30.42
C PHE A 64 -23.95 25.54 -29.80
N ASP A 65 -24.93 26.01 -30.57
CA ASP A 65 -26.33 26.10 -30.12
C ASP A 65 -27.22 25.05 -30.78
N GLN A 66 -26.98 23.78 -30.41
CA GLN A 66 -28.05 22.79 -30.32
C GLN A 66 -28.01 22.17 -28.94
N GLU A 67 -28.97 22.56 -28.11
CA GLU A 67 -29.17 22.14 -26.72
C GLU A 67 -29.11 20.61 -26.54
N VAL A 68 -28.00 20.11 -26.00
CA VAL A 68 -28.00 18.90 -25.18
C VAL A 68 -27.78 19.35 -23.75
N LYS A 69 -28.87 19.49 -22.97
CA LYS A 69 -28.77 19.69 -21.52
C LYS A 69 -27.82 18.63 -20.95
N PRO A 70 -26.73 19.00 -20.25
CA PRO A 70 -25.82 18.00 -19.69
C PRO A 70 -26.59 17.17 -18.67
N ASN A 71 -26.88 15.92 -19.03
CA ASN A 71 -27.61 14.99 -18.20
C ASN A 71 -26.77 14.75 -16.94
N THR A 72 -27.16 15.35 -15.83
CA THR A 72 -26.39 15.22 -14.58
C THR A 72 -26.37 13.74 -14.19
N PRO A 73 -25.21 13.12 -13.94
CA PRO A 73 -25.12 11.70 -13.66
C PRO A 73 -26.00 11.33 -12.46
N LYS A 74 -26.78 10.26 -12.63
CA LYS A 74 -27.67 9.71 -11.61
C LYS A 74 -27.10 8.41 -11.07
N ILE A 75 -27.43 8.09 -9.83
CA ILE A 75 -26.96 6.90 -9.11
C ILE A 75 -28.13 6.24 -8.37
N TRP A 76 -28.12 4.91 -8.33
CA TRP A 76 -29.01 4.14 -7.48
C TRP A 76 -28.47 4.11 -6.05
N VAL A 77 -29.28 4.54 -5.09
CA VAL A 77 -28.95 4.55 -3.66
C VAL A 77 -30.16 4.15 -2.84
N ASN A 78 -29.93 3.61 -1.65
CA ASN A 78 -30.96 3.42 -0.64
C ASN A 78 -30.45 3.88 0.73
N LYS A 79 -31.31 3.85 1.76
CA LYS A 79 -30.99 4.34 3.09
C LYS A 79 -30.95 3.19 4.09
N ARG A 80 -29.91 3.15 4.94
CA ARG A 80 -29.81 2.18 6.05
C ARG A 80 -30.91 2.44 7.09
N ILE A 81 -31.68 1.42 7.45
CA ILE A 81 -32.75 1.51 8.46
C ILE A 81 -32.53 0.61 9.68
N ASN A 82 -31.53 -0.27 9.67
CA ASN A 82 -31.17 -1.06 10.85
C ASN A 82 -30.36 -0.19 11.84
N PRO A 83 -30.86 0.08 13.06
CA PRO A 83 -30.17 0.90 14.06
C PRO A 83 -28.91 0.23 14.63
N ASN A 84 -28.75 -1.08 14.45
CA ASN A 84 -27.57 -1.82 14.90
C ASN A 84 -26.42 -1.78 13.88
N LYS A 85 -26.67 -1.32 12.65
CA LYS A 85 -25.63 -1.18 11.63
C LYS A 85 -24.95 0.19 11.74
N GLU A 86 -23.65 0.20 11.49
CA GLU A 86 -22.89 1.43 11.29
C GLU A 86 -23.54 2.30 10.20
N PHE A 87 -23.46 3.62 10.34
CA PHE A 87 -24.10 4.58 9.42
C PHE A 87 -25.63 4.44 9.33
N TYR A 88 -26.31 4.12 10.45
CA TYR A 88 -27.77 4.19 10.53
C TYR A 88 -28.30 5.52 9.98
N LYS A 89 -29.36 5.46 9.15
CA LYS A 89 -29.96 6.58 8.42
C LYS A 89 -29.06 7.27 7.38
N HIS A 90 -27.94 6.68 6.97
CA HIS A 90 -27.15 7.20 5.86
C HIS A 90 -27.55 6.55 4.53
N TRP A 91 -27.36 7.28 3.45
CA TRP A 91 -27.46 6.77 2.08
C TRP A 91 -26.26 5.89 1.74
N GLN A 92 -26.50 4.79 1.03
CA GLN A 92 -25.50 3.83 0.63
C GLN A 92 -25.67 3.35 -0.81
N CYS A 93 -24.64 2.65 -1.28
CA CYS A 93 -24.63 1.76 -2.44
C CYS A 93 -24.41 0.31 -1.94
N PRO A 94 -24.59 -0.71 -2.81
CA PRO A 94 -24.29 -2.10 -2.44
C PRO A 94 -22.86 -2.25 -1.93
N GLY A 95 -22.65 -3.10 -0.93
CA GLY A 95 -21.31 -3.49 -0.52
C GLY A 95 -21.21 -4.18 0.83
N GLY A 96 -20.25 -5.10 0.90
CA GLY A 96 -19.95 -5.88 2.10
C GLY A 96 -18.48 -6.27 2.17
N HIS A 97 -18.21 -7.33 2.94
CA HIS A 97 -16.84 -7.80 3.17
C HIS A 97 -16.39 -8.72 2.04
N VAL A 98 -15.08 -8.73 1.78
CA VAL A 98 -14.48 -9.76 0.92
C VAL A 98 -14.41 -11.05 1.73
N GLU A 99 -15.08 -12.09 1.25
CA GLU A 99 -15.09 -13.42 1.85
C GLU A 99 -13.89 -14.25 1.39
N GLU A 100 -13.57 -15.31 2.14
CA GLU A 100 -12.49 -16.25 1.79
C GLU A 100 -12.74 -16.98 0.45
N THR A 101 -14.02 -17.13 0.10
CA THR A 101 -14.50 -17.73 -1.15
C THR A 101 -14.33 -16.79 -2.35
N ASP A 102 -14.12 -15.49 -2.13
CA ASP A 102 -14.00 -14.51 -3.21
C ASP A 102 -12.64 -14.57 -3.92
N ILE A 103 -12.69 -14.83 -5.23
CA ILE A 103 -11.50 -14.91 -6.09
C ILE A 103 -10.76 -13.56 -6.15
N SER A 104 -11.48 -12.44 -6.12
CA SER A 104 -10.90 -11.09 -6.05
C SER A 104 -11.87 -10.10 -5.42
N THR A 105 -11.40 -8.89 -5.10
CA THR A 105 -12.26 -7.78 -4.62
C THR A 105 -13.35 -7.41 -5.63
N LYS A 106 -13.09 -7.65 -6.93
CA LYS A 106 -14.05 -7.46 -8.01
C LYS A 106 -15.16 -8.52 -8.02
N HIS A 107 -14.82 -9.77 -7.69
CA HIS A 107 -15.81 -10.84 -7.51
C HIS A 107 -16.67 -10.60 -6.27
N ALA A 108 -16.05 -10.14 -5.17
CA ALA A 108 -16.81 -9.71 -3.99
C ALA A 108 -17.82 -8.61 -4.37
N ALA A 109 -17.38 -7.58 -5.11
CA ALA A 109 -18.30 -6.53 -5.58
C ALA A 109 -19.44 -7.06 -6.48
N GLN A 110 -19.16 -8.04 -7.35
CA GLN A 110 -20.18 -8.69 -8.18
C GLN A 110 -21.22 -9.43 -7.30
N ARG A 111 -20.75 -10.19 -6.31
CA ARG A 111 -21.59 -10.93 -5.36
C ARG A 111 -22.47 -9.99 -4.53
N GLU A 112 -21.89 -8.95 -3.94
CA GLU A 112 -22.62 -7.95 -3.13
C GLU A 112 -23.68 -7.21 -3.95
N VAL A 113 -23.38 -6.88 -5.22
CA VAL A 113 -24.39 -6.28 -6.12
C VAL A 113 -25.54 -7.26 -6.35
N LEU A 114 -25.27 -8.55 -6.57
CA LEU A 114 -26.32 -9.55 -6.72
C LEU A 114 -27.16 -9.71 -5.45
N GLU A 115 -26.50 -9.85 -4.30
CA GLU A 115 -27.16 -10.06 -3.00
C GLU A 115 -28.06 -8.89 -2.60
N GLU A 116 -27.62 -7.64 -2.79
CA GLU A 116 -28.36 -6.44 -2.36
C GLU A 116 -29.32 -5.86 -3.40
N THR A 117 -29.12 -6.17 -4.69
CA THR A 117 -29.89 -5.55 -5.79
C THR A 117 -30.62 -6.53 -6.69
N GLY A 118 -30.32 -7.83 -6.61
CA GLY A 118 -30.79 -8.84 -7.57
C GLY A 118 -30.17 -8.72 -8.96
N LEU A 119 -29.23 -7.78 -9.18
CA LEU A 119 -28.56 -7.58 -10.46
C LEU A 119 -27.26 -8.37 -10.52
N GLN A 120 -27.04 -9.08 -11.62
CA GLN A 120 -25.81 -9.82 -11.87
C GLN A 120 -25.04 -9.16 -13.03
N PRO A 121 -24.08 -8.26 -12.75
CA PRO A 121 -23.18 -7.74 -13.77
C PRO A 121 -22.17 -8.81 -14.19
N GLU A 122 -21.70 -8.76 -15.43
CA GLU A 122 -20.44 -9.44 -15.81
C GLU A 122 -19.25 -8.71 -15.18
N LEU A 123 -18.13 -9.41 -14.98
CA LEU A 123 -16.94 -8.81 -14.36
C LEU A 123 -16.40 -7.63 -15.17
N GLU A 124 -16.50 -7.66 -16.49
CA GLU A 124 -16.04 -6.60 -17.39
C GLU A 124 -16.88 -5.32 -17.24
N GLU A 125 -18.13 -5.42 -16.78
CA GLU A 125 -19.03 -4.28 -16.57
C GLU A 125 -18.77 -3.54 -15.26
N LEU A 126 -18.00 -4.16 -14.34
CA LEU A 126 -17.53 -3.50 -13.13
C LEU A 126 -16.26 -2.71 -13.42
N GLU A 127 -16.37 -1.39 -13.45
CA GLU A 127 -15.23 -0.49 -13.66
C GLU A 127 -14.62 -0.08 -12.32
N TYR A 128 -13.30 -0.24 -12.15
CA TYR A 128 -12.62 0.26 -10.95
C TYR A 128 -12.80 1.78 -10.83
N MET A 129 -13.20 2.23 -9.64
CA MET A 129 -13.28 3.65 -9.32
C MET A 129 -12.12 4.10 -8.46
N ARG A 130 -11.91 3.47 -7.30
CA ARG A 130 -10.93 3.90 -6.30
C ARG A 130 -10.77 2.89 -5.18
N THR A 131 -9.71 3.02 -4.39
CA THR A 131 -9.52 2.27 -3.14
C THR A 131 -9.33 3.22 -1.97
N ASN A 132 -10.28 3.16 -1.03
CA ASN A 132 -10.25 3.95 0.19
C ASN A 132 -9.69 3.14 1.35
N HIS A 133 -9.00 3.83 2.27
CA HIS A 133 -8.38 3.22 3.44
C HIS A 133 -8.86 4.00 4.65
N TYR A 134 -9.55 3.31 5.56
CA TYR A 134 -10.09 3.89 6.77
C TYR A 134 -9.43 3.22 7.97
N PHE A 135 -9.00 3.99 8.96
CA PHE A 135 -8.57 3.45 10.24
C PHE A 135 -9.71 3.66 11.25
N ARG A 136 -10.38 2.59 11.65
CA ARG A 136 -11.51 2.59 12.61
C ARG A 136 -11.33 1.45 13.59
N GLU A 137 -11.68 1.68 14.86
CA GLU A 137 -11.68 0.63 15.89
C GLU A 137 -10.33 -0.11 16.05
N LYS A 138 -9.21 0.59 15.78
CA LYS A 138 -7.83 0.06 15.77
C LYS A 138 -7.50 -0.88 14.61
N GLU A 139 -8.32 -0.91 13.57
CA GLU A 139 -8.13 -1.74 12.39
C GLU A 139 -8.15 -0.94 11.09
N TRP A 140 -7.46 -1.46 10.08
CA TRP A 140 -7.52 -0.95 8.71
C TRP A 140 -8.70 -1.57 7.97
N ARG A 141 -9.56 -0.72 7.42
CA ARG A 141 -10.61 -1.11 6.48
C ARG A 141 -10.24 -0.60 5.09
N ILE A 142 -10.08 -1.53 4.16
CA ILE A 142 -9.71 -1.23 2.78
C ILE A 142 -10.93 -1.49 1.91
N VAL A 143 -11.45 -0.44 1.30
CA VAL A 143 -12.69 -0.48 0.53
C VAL A 143 -12.36 -0.23 -0.93
N HIS A 144 -12.56 -1.26 -1.75
CA HIS A 144 -12.43 -1.18 -3.20
C HIS A 144 -13.79 -0.81 -3.80
N CYS A 145 -13.86 0.34 -4.47
CA CYS A 145 -15.07 0.83 -5.08
C CYS A 145 -15.06 0.55 -6.58
N TYR A 146 -16.16 0.01 -7.08
CA TYR A 146 -16.41 -0.24 -8.50
C TYR A 146 -17.70 0.47 -8.92
N SER A 147 -17.76 0.93 -10.18
CA SER A 147 -19.00 1.43 -10.79
C SER A 147 -19.58 0.38 -11.73
N PHE A 148 -20.89 0.20 -11.64
CA PHE A 148 -21.69 -0.59 -12.56
C PHE A 148 -22.74 0.31 -13.21
N THR A 149 -22.84 0.27 -14.53
CA THR A 149 -23.86 1.04 -15.28
C THR A 149 -24.94 0.10 -15.76
N THR A 150 -26.19 0.34 -15.36
CA THR A 150 -27.32 -0.52 -15.71
C THR A 150 -28.55 0.27 -16.11
N ARG A 151 -29.38 -0.35 -16.96
CA ARG A 151 -30.74 0.12 -17.28
C ARG A 151 -31.82 -0.58 -16.44
N LYS A 152 -31.46 -1.63 -15.71
CA LYS A 152 -32.37 -2.37 -14.84
C LYS A 152 -32.57 -1.60 -13.53
N VAL A 153 -33.74 -1.77 -12.92
CA VAL A 153 -34.06 -1.23 -11.60
C VAL A 153 -33.62 -2.25 -10.54
N PRO A 154 -32.78 -1.87 -9.57
CA PRO A 154 -32.44 -2.72 -8.43
C PRO A 154 -33.67 -3.15 -7.62
N GLU A 155 -33.66 -4.39 -7.14
CA GLU A 155 -34.69 -4.95 -6.26
C GLU A 155 -34.31 -4.77 -4.77
N LEU A 156 -35.31 -4.61 -3.91
CA LEU A 156 -35.11 -4.58 -2.46
C LEU A 156 -35.02 -6.01 -1.91
N THR A 157 -33.81 -6.53 -1.74
CA THR A 157 -33.57 -7.90 -1.26
C THR A 157 -33.49 -8.00 0.26
N GLU A 158 -33.06 -6.95 0.96
CA GLU A 158 -32.97 -6.89 2.42
C GLU A 158 -33.90 -5.83 3.05
N PRO A 159 -35.24 -6.03 3.06
CA PRO A 159 -36.20 -5.03 3.51
C PRO A 159 -36.14 -4.68 5.01
N ARG A 160 -35.38 -5.44 5.81
CA ARG A 160 -35.13 -5.14 7.24
C ARG A 160 -33.90 -4.24 7.44
N GLU A 161 -33.04 -4.15 6.44
CA GLU A 161 -31.73 -3.50 6.53
C GLU A 161 -31.74 -2.13 5.85
N MET A 162 -32.51 -1.99 4.77
CA MET A 162 -32.51 -0.82 3.90
C MET A 162 -33.89 -0.48 3.32
N THR A 163 -34.05 0.77 2.86
CA THR A 163 -35.23 1.23 2.11
C THR A 163 -35.21 0.76 0.66
N ASP A 164 -36.30 0.99 -0.07
CA ASP A 164 -36.33 0.87 -1.53
C ASP A 164 -35.21 1.69 -2.21
N TRP A 165 -34.76 1.19 -3.36
CA TRP A 165 -33.77 1.83 -4.22
C TRP A 165 -34.34 3.09 -4.89
N GLN A 166 -33.56 4.17 -4.87
CA GLN A 166 -33.93 5.46 -5.45
C GLN A 166 -32.85 5.92 -6.44
N LEU A 167 -33.29 6.29 -7.65
CA LEU A 167 -32.43 6.88 -8.66
C LEU A 167 -32.34 8.39 -8.44
N LYS A 168 -31.21 8.86 -7.90
CA LYS A 168 -31.01 10.27 -7.53
C LYS A 168 -29.90 10.91 -8.32
N LYS A 169 -29.93 12.25 -8.46
CA LYS A 169 -28.77 12.98 -8.99
C LYS A 169 -27.64 12.93 -7.97
N ILE A 170 -26.40 12.73 -8.43
CA ILE A 170 -25.23 12.70 -7.53
C ILE A 170 -25.16 13.96 -6.64
N LYS A 171 -25.42 15.15 -7.21
CA LYS A 171 -25.42 16.43 -6.48
C LYS A 171 -26.47 16.51 -5.35
N GLU A 172 -27.56 15.75 -5.45
CA GLU A 172 -28.59 15.68 -4.40
C GLU A 172 -28.13 14.76 -3.28
N VAL A 173 -27.56 13.61 -3.63
CA VAL A 173 -27.02 12.64 -2.66
C VAL A 173 -25.85 13.22 -1.86
N GLN A 174 -24.98 14.01 -2.50
CA GLN A 174 -23.85 14.68 -1.84
C GLN A 174 -24.23 15.64 -0.71
N LYS A 175 -25.48 16.13 -0.68
CA LYS A 175 -25.98 17.05 0.36
C LYS A 175 -26.54 16.32 1.58
N GLU A 176 -26.65 15.01 1.50
CA GLU A 176 -27.26 14.17 2.52
C GLU A 176 -26.20 13.37 3.31
N PRO A 177 -26.53 12.85 4.50
CA PRO A 177 -25.68 11.88 5.18
C PRO A 177 -25.52 10.61 4.33
N VAL A 178 -24.29 10.31 3.93
CA VAL A 178 -23.90 9.16 3.09
C VAL A 178 -22.81 8.36 3.80
N ILE A 179 -22.71 7.06 3.51
CA ILE A 179 -21.57 6.26 3.99
C ILE A 179 -20.25 6.81 3.42
N ASP A 180 -19.15 6.60 4.14
CA ASP A 180 -17.82 7.14 3.78
C ASP A 180 -17.38 6.72 2.37
N SER A 181 -17.57 5.44 2.02
CA SER A 181 -17.16 4.90 0.72
C SER A 181 -17.89 5.58 -0.44
N LEU A 182 -19.19 5.85 -0.28
CA LEU A 182 -20.00 6.57 -1.25
C LEU A 182 -19.59 8.05 -1.33
N LYS A 183 -19.32 8.69 -0.19
CA LYS A 183 -18.80 10.06 -0.13
C LYS A 183 -17.50 10.19 -0.91
N ASP A 184 -16.57 9.27 -0.69
CA ASP A 184 -15.27 9.26 -1.35
C ASP A 184 -15.37 8.89 -2.83
N ALA A 185 -16.31 8.02 -3.24
CA ALA A 185 -16.58 7.72 -4.64
C ALA A 185 -16.89 8.98 -5.46
N PHE A 186 -17.46 10.02 -4.83
CA PHE A 186 -17.74 11.29 -5.50
C PHE A 186 -16.52 12.19 -5.74
N LYS A 187 -15.37 11.93 -5.10
CA LYS A 187 -14.13 12.72 -5.33
C LYS A 187 -13.43 12.40 -6.65
N GLY A 188 -13.98 11.46 -7.44
CA GLY A 188 -13.45 11.08 -8.74
C GLY A 188 -12.74 9.73 -8.76
N ARG A 189 -12.37 9.30 -9.97
CA ARG A 189 -11.70 8.02 -10.22
C ARG A 189 -10.20 8.13 -9.93
N GLN A 190 -9.65 7.06 -9.38
CA GLN A 190 -8.21 6.83 -9.24
C GLN A 190 -7.76 5.80 -10.28
N HIS A 191 -6.46 5.78 -10.56
CA HIS A 191 -5.87 4.61 -11.18
C HIS A 191 -5.82 3.47 -10.17
N GLU A 192 -6.12 2.25 -10.62
CA GLU A 192 -5.85 1.07 -9.83
C GLU A 192 -4.33 0.94 -9.65
N THR A 193 -3.86 1.03 -8.41
CA THR A 193 -2.45 0.88 -8.10
C THR A 193 -2.07 -0.58 -8.07
N LYS A 194 -1.24 -1.02 -9.02
CA LYS A 194 -0.61 -2.35 -8.98
C LYS A 194 0.59 -2.32 -8.04
N ILE A 195 0.70 -3.32 -7.16
CA ILE A 195 1.80 -3.42 -6.19
C ILE A 195 2.73 -4.55 -6.64
N ILE A 196 4.03 -4.26 -6.77
CA ILE A 196 5.06 -5.24 -7.11
C ILE A 196 6.15 -5.19 -6.05
N MET A 197 6.35 -6.30 -5.33
CA MET A 197 7.37 -6.44 -4.31
C MET A 197 8.55 -7.24 -4.85
N ILE A 198 9.76 -6.68 -4.80
CA ILE A 198 10.99 -7.35 -5.21
C ILE A 198 11.75 -7.79 -3.96
N GLU A 199 11.81 -9.10 -3.77
CA GLU A 199 12.47 -9.76 -2.64
C GLU A 199 13.78 -10.41 -3.00
N GLY A 200 14.64 -10.59 -2.00
CA GLY A 200 15.89 -11.33 -2.12
C GLY A 200 17.06 -10.77 -1.31
N SER A 201 18.17 -11.51 -1.30
CA SER A 201 19.31 -11.23 -0.43
C SER A 201 20.02 -9.89 -0.74
N CYS A 202 20.82 -9.43 0.22
CA CYS A 202 21.65 -8.23 0.10
C CYS A 202 22.70 -8.40 -1.01
N GLY A 203 22.60 -7.64 -2.11
CA GLY A 203 23.50 -7.81 -3.26
C GLY A 203 22.94 -8.65 -4.40
N ALA A 204 21.68 -9.10 -4.30
CA ALA A 204 21.00 -9.79 -5.40
C ALA A 204 20.78 -8.90 -6.65
N GLY A 205 20.90 -7.57 -6.52
CA GLY A 205 20.69 -6.63 -7.64
C GLY A 205 19.24 -6.12 -7.78
N LYS A 206 18.46 -6.22 -6.70
CA LYS A 206 17.06 -5.79 -6.63
C LYS A 206 16.88 -4.31 -6.96
N SER A 207 17.62 -3.43 -6.29
CA SER A 207 17.54 -1.98 -6.51
C SER A 207 17.84 -1.61 -7.96
N THR A 208 18.83 -2.26 -8.58
CA THR A 208 19.12 -2.07 -10.00
C THR A 208 17.96 -2.51 -10.90
N PHE A 209 17.29 -3.62 -10.57
CA PHE A 209 16.11 -4.06 -11.30
C PHE A 209 14.92 -3.11 -11.11
N VAL A 210 14.66 -2.66 -9.87
CA VAL A 210 13.59 -1.71 -9.52
C VAL A 210 13.74 -0.39 -10.28
N GLU A 211 14.96 0.16 -10.37
CA GLU A 211 15.20 1.37 -11.15
C GLU A 211 14.94 1.17 -12.65
N LYS A 212 15.39 0.05 -13.23
CA LYS A 212 15.08 -0.25 -14.64
C LYS A 212 13.58 -0.44 -14.88
N CYS A 213 12.86 -1.03 -13.92
CA CYS A 213 11.40 -1.12 -13.97
C CYS A 213 10.76 0.26 -14.01
N LYS A 214 11.19 1.17 -13.13
CA LYS A 214 10.72 2.55 -13.10
C LYS A 214 11.01 3.28 -14.42
N GLU A 215 12.22 3.21 -14.94
CA GLU A 215 12.60 3.81 -16.23
C GLU A 215 11.70 3.34 -17.37
N TYR A 216 11.52 2.02 -17.50
CA TYR A 216 10.64 1.43 -18.50
C TYR A 216 9.20 1.92 -18.34
N LEU A 217 8.64 1.83 -17.14
CA LEU A 217 7.25 2.19 -16.87
C LEU A 217 6.95 3.67 -17.11
N THR A 218 7.88 4.56 -16.72
CA THR A 218 7.78 6.00 -17.00
C THR A 218 7.82 6.27 -18.51
N LYS A 219 8.64 5.55 -19.29
CA LYS A 219 8.64 5.64 -20.77
C LYS A 219 7.27 5.33 -21.37
N TYR A 220 6.49 4.44 -20.77
CA TYR A 220 5.11 4.11 -21.15
C TYR A 220 4.04 4.92 -20.39
N LYS A 221 4.39 6.12 -19.91
CA LYS A 221 3.49 7.09 -19.27
C LYS A 221 2.75 6.52 -18.03
N LYS A 222 3.34 5.54 -17.35
CA LYS A 222 2.84 5.09 -16.04
C LYS A 222 3.44 5.96 -14.95
N THR A 223 2.61 6.32 -13.96
CA THR A 223 3.09 6.93 -12.72
C THR A 223 3.58 5.83 -11.80
N VAL A 224 4.83 5.95 -11.32
CA VAL A 224 5.54 4.93 -10.55
C VAL A 224 6.11 5.55 -9.30
N GLU A 225 5.97 4.84 -8.19
CA GLU A 225 6.66 5.16 -6.93
C GLU A 225 7.44 3.97 -6.43
N ILE A 226 8.54 4.25 -5.75
CA ILE A 226 9.39 3.24 -5.11
C ILE A 226 9.31 3.44 -3.61
N LEU A 227 8.98 2.37 -2.88
CA LEU A 227 9.26 2.26 -1.45
C LEU A 227 10.44 1.32 -1.25
N ASP A 228 11.42 1.76 -0.48
CA ASP A 228 12.66 1.03 -0.27
C ASP A 228 13.21 1.28 1.13
N GLU A 229 14.37 0.68 1.40
CA GLU A 229 15.13 0.91 2.62
C GLU A 229 15.99 2.19 2.55
N SER A 230 15.64 3.21 1.76
CA SER A 230 16.43 4.44 1.69
C SER A 230 16.53 5.19 3.04
N PHE A 231 15.56 4.98 3.93
CA PHE A 231 15.60 5.45 5.32
C PHE A 231 16.73 4.82 6.16
N ILE A 232 17.24 3.67 5.72
CA ILE A 232 18.41 2.96 6.25
C ILE A 232 19.69 3.57 5.64
N THR A 233 19.67 3.81 4.31
CA THR A 233 20.87 4.14 3.53
C THR A 233 21.23 5.62 3.46
N LYS A 234 20.34 6.55 3.86
CA LYS A 234 20.59 8.00 3.72
C LYS A 234 21.80 8.56 4.49
N ASP A 235 22.52 7.76 5.29
CA ASP A 235 24.01 7.83 5.44
C ASP A 235 24.57 6.77 6.41
N SER A 236 24.07 5.53 6.38
CA SER A 236 24.31 4.53 7.45
C SER A 236 23.85 5.05 8.80
N SER A 237 22.53 5.03 9.03
CA SER A 237 21.92 5.56 10.26
C SER A 237 22.74 5.17 11.50
N LYS A 238 22.93 6.10 12.44
CA LYS A 238 23.74 5.86 13.67
C LYS A 238 23.37 4.53 14.35
N ARG A 239 22.12 4.10 14.24
CA ARG A 239 21.60 2.82 14.74
C ARG A 239 22.25 1.60 14.07
N ILE A 240 22.45 1.61 12.75
CA ILE A 240 23.08 0.50 12.01
C ILE A 240 24.57 0.44 12.30
N ILE A 241 25.24 1.59 12.32
CA ILE A 241 26.66 1.66 12.70
C ILE A 241 26.84 1.12 14.13
N ASN A 242 25.97 1.56 15.05
CA ASN A 242 25.96 1.08 16.43
C ASN A 242 25.69 -0.42 16.50
N TYR A 243 24.70 -0.93 15.77
CA TYR A 243 24.40 -2.36 15.69
C TYR A 243 25.61 -3.16 15.18
N GLY A 244 26.23 -2.76 14.07
CA GLY A 244 27.39 -3.44 13.50
C GLY A 244 28.59 -3.45 14.45
N SER A 245 28.83 -2.33 15.14
CA SER A 245 29.88 -2.22 16.17
C SER A 245 29.62 -3.17 17.34
N ASN A 246 28.40 -3.21 17.87
CA ASN A 246 28.03 -4.10 18.98
C ASN A 246 27.99 -5.58 18.56
N LEU A 247 27.60 -5.88 17.32
CA LEU A 247 27.67 -7.25 16.79
C LEU A 247 29.12 -7.76 16.74
N LYS A 248 30.08 -6.89 16.40
CA LYS A 248 31.50 -7.22 16.46
C LYS A 248 31.94 -7.51 17.90
N LYS A 249 31.59 -6.63 18.84
CA LYS A 249 31.85 -6.81 20.27
C LYS A 249 31.24 -8.11 20.82
N TYR A 250 30.03 -8.45 20.39
CA TYR A 250 29.36 -9.69 20.76
C TYR A 250 30.14 -10.92 20.27
N LYS A 251 30.58 -10.91 19.01
CA LYS A 251 31.44 -11.98 18.44
C LYS A 251 32.78 -12.09 19.17
N GLU A 252 33.31 -10.98 19.66
CA GLU A 252 34.54 -10.89 20.48
C GLU A 252 34.29 -11.18 21.98
N LYS A 253 33.04 -11.47 22.36
CA LYS A 253 32.58 -11.74 23.74
C LYS A 253 32.77 -10.58 24.72
N GLU A 254 32.79 -9.36 24.22
CA GLU A 254 32.87 -8.14 25.03
C GLU A 254 31.53 -7.70 25.62
N ILE A 255 30.41 -8.13 25.01
CA ILE A 255 29.05 -7.90 25.51
C ILE A 255 28.29 -9.21 25.63
N THR A 256 27.30 -9.26 26.53
CA THR A 256 26.49 -10.46 26.77
C THR A 256 25.46 -10.68 25.66
N LYS A 257 24.85 -11.88 25.67
CA LYS A 257 23.75 -12.21 24.77
C LYS A 257 22.56 -11.28 24.98
N GLU A 258 22.22 -11.00 26.24
CA GLU A 258 21.09 -10.17 26.64
C GLU A 258 21.29 -8.73 26.14
N GLN A 259 22.51 -8.19 26.28
CA GLN A 259 22.86 -6.87 25.76
C GLN A 259 22.73 -6.80 24.23
N MET A 260 23.18 -7.85 23.52
CA MET A 260 23.05 -7.91 22.06
C MET A 260 21.58 -8.06 21.62
N GLU A 261 20.78 -8.83 22.36
CA GLU A 261 19.35 -9.02 22.09
C GLU A 261 18.58 -7.70 22.20
N GLU A 262 18.82 -6.91 23.26
CA GLU A 262 18.21 -5.58 23.42
C GLU A 262 18.53 -4.66 22.23
N ILE A 263 19.80 -4.61 21.82
CA ILE A 263 20.26 -3.81 20.67
C ILE A 263 19.59 -4.27 19.37
N ALA A 264 19.45 -5.59 19.17
CA ALA A 264 18.78 -6.15 18.01
C ALA A 264 17.27 -5.80 18.00
N ILE A 265 16.59 -5.92 19.14
CA ILE A 265 15.17 -5.56 19.28
C ILE A 265 14.94 -4.09 18.94
N GLU A 266 15.79 -3.19 19.47
CA GLU A 266 15.67 -1.76 19.17
C GLU A 266 15.81 -1.46 17.68
N LEU A 267 16.77 -2.10 17.01
CA LEU A 267 16.97 -1.93 15.58
C LEU A 267 15.76 -2.43 14.79
N GLU A 268 15.28 -3.65 15.08
CA GLU A 268 14.16 -4.26 14.35
C GLU A 268 12.85 -3.51 14.58
N LYS A 269 12.57 -3.03 15.81
CA LYS A 269 11.43 -2.13 16.08
C LYS A 269 11.53 -0.85 15.26
N TRP A 270 12.71 -0.24 15.20
CA TRP A 270 12.91 0.98 14.41
C TRP A 270 12.70 0.74 12.91
N ILE A 271 13.26 -0.34 12.34
CA ILE A 271 13.07 -0.70 10.91
C ILE A 271 11.59 -0.95 10.63
N ARG A 272 10.92 -1.74 11.48
CA ARG A 272 9.48 -2.00 11.41
C ARG A 272 8.68 -0.70 11.37
N ASP A 273 8.92 0.20 12.31
CA ASP A 273 8.15 1.44 12.44
C ASP A 273 8.36 2.35 11.22
N LYS A 274 9.57 2.37 10.64
CA LYS A 274 9.85 3.08 9.39
C LYS A 274 9.14 2.48 8.19
N TRP A 275 9.05 1.15 8.10
CA TRP A 275 8.26 0.49 7.07
C TRP A 275 6.77 0.80 7.23
N MET A 276 6.22 0.61 8.43
CA MET A 276 4.81 0.89 8.73
C MET A 276 4.46 2.35 8.43
N LYS A 277 5.33 3.31 8.80
CA LYS A 277 5.13 4.73 8.50
C LYS A 277 5.08 5.01 7.00
N GLN A 278 6.04 4.50 6.21
CA GLN A 278 6.04 4.73 4.76
C GLN A 278 4.81 4.12 4.07
N ILE A 279 4.42 2.91 4.48
CA ILE A 279 3.22 2.26 3.97
C ILE A 279 1.98 3.10 4.36
N PHE A 280 1.88 3.53 5.61
CA PHE A 280 0.80 4.41 6.08
C PHE A 280 0.69 5.69 5.24
N GLU A 281 1.80 6.42 5.08
CA GLU A 281 1.86 7.66 4.31
C GLU A 281 1.46 7.43 2.84
N PHE A 282 1.93 6.32 2.24
CA PHE A 282 1.55 5.94 0.88
C PHE A 282 0.04 5.71 0.72
N TYR A 283 -0.61 5.06 1.70
CA TYR A 283 -2.02 4.66 1.56
C TYR A 283 -3.03 5.72 1.98
N THR A 284 -2.61 6.66 2.83
CA THR A 284 -3.46 7.74 3.36
C THR A 284 -3.55 8.96 2.45
N ARG A 285 -2.63 9.12 1.48
CA ARG A 285 -2.69 10.21 0.49
C ARG A 285 -3.80 10.02 -0.55
N GLU A 286 -4.28 11.14 -1.08
CA GLU A 286 -5.39 11.15 -2.04
C GLU A 286 -5.02 10.64 -3.44
N ARG A 287 -3.83 10.98 -3.92
CA ARG A 287 -3.33 10.60 -5.25
C ARG A 287 -2.32 9.47 -5.13
N LYS A 288 -2.57 8.37 -5.84
CA LYS A 288 -1.71 7.20 -5.87
C LYS A 288 -1.18 6.95 -7.27
N PRO A 289 0.04 6.43 -7.42
CA PRO A 289 0.61 6.06 -8.70
C PRO A 289 -0.15 4.87 -9.27
N SER A 290 -0.03 4.68 -10.58
CA SER A 290 -0.51 3.46 -11.24
C SER A 290 0.25 2.22 -10.78
N ILE A 291 1.51 2.37 -10.36
CA ILE A 291 2.37 1.28 -9.94
C ILE A 291 3.17 1.67 -8.69
N LEU A 292 3.13 0.80 -7.69
CA LEU A 292 4.00 0.83 -6.52
C LEU A 292 5.04 -0.29 -6.67
N LEU A 293 6.32 0.08 -6.74
CA LEU A 293 7.44 -0.85 -6.65
C LEU A 293 7.97 -0.85 -5.22
N MET A 294 8.21 -2.02 -4.65
CA MET A 294 8.82 -2.16 -3.33
C MET A 294 10.14 -2.93 -3.43
N ASP A 295 11.27 -2.29 -3.08
CA ASP A 295 12.55 -2.98 -2.91
C ASP A 295 12.67 -3.45 -1.47
N ARG A 296 12.40 -4.74 -1.21
CA ARG A 296 12.02 -5.28 0.12
C ARG A 296 10.70 -4.68 0.63
N ASN A 297 10.29 -5.10 1.81
CA ASN A 297 9.04 -4.67 2.45
C ASN A 297 9.10 -4.93 3.97
N LEU A 298 8.01 -4.59 4.67
CA LEU A 298 7.85 -4.85 6.10
C LEU A 298 8.12 -6.31 6.48
N PHE A 299 7.71 -7.29 5.67
CA PHE A 299 7.85 -8.71 6.00
C PHE A 299 9.25 -9.26 5.77
N SER A 300 10.11 -8.53 5.04
CA SER A 300 11.52 -8.92 4.89
C SER A 300 12.25 -8.96 6.24
N THR A 301 11.81 -8.18 7.23
CA THR A 301 12.37 -8.16 8.60
C THR A 301 12.23 -9.52 9.29
N LEU A 302 11.18 -10.30 8.99
CA LEU A 302 10.99 -11.64 9.55
C LEU A 302 12.14 -12.57 9.18
N ILE A 303 12.67 -12.41 7.97
CA ILE A 303 13.84 -13.18 7.48
C ILE A 303 15.08 -12.81 8.28
N PHE A 304 15.30 -11.52 8.56
CA PHE A 304 16.44 -11.06 9.34
C PHE A 304 16.33 -11.45 10.81
N MET A 305 15.17 -11.26 11.45
CA MET A 305 14.93 -11.70 12.82
C MET A 305 15.13 -13.21 12.98
N LYS A 306 14.70 -14.02 12.00
CA LYS A 306 14.96 -15.48 12.01
C LYS A 306 16.44 -15.80 11.94
N LEU A 307 17.20 -15.06 11.14
CA LEU A 307 18.65 -15.23 11.11
C LEU A 307 19.27 -14.92 12.48
N MET A 308 18.86 -13.82 13.12
CA MET A 308 19.34 -13.46 14.46
C MET A 308 18.99 -14.52 15.51
N GLU A 309 17.83 -15.18 15.37
CA GLU A 309 17.44 -16.32 16.19
C GLU A 309 18.36 -17.53 15.99
N GLU A 310 18.64 -17.89 14.73
CA GLU A 310 19.59 -18.97 14.40
C GLU A 310 21.04 -18.64 14.83
N GLU A 311 21.40 -17.36 14.96
CA GLU A 311 22.68 -16.92 15.52
C GLU A 311 22.70 -16.87 17.06
N GLY A 312 21.55 -17.09 17.71
CA GLY A 312 21.45 -17.35 19.14
C GLY A 312 21.33 -16.11 20.04
N PHE A 313 21.20 -14.91 19.46
CA PHE A 313 21.08 -13.65 20.21
C PHE A 313 19.72 -12.97 20.05
N PHE A 314 18.73 -13.65 19.50
CA PHE A 314 17.36 -13.17 19.38
C PHE A 314 16.39 -14.32 19.65
N SER A 315 15.43 -14.14 20.55
CA SER A 315 14.47 -15.19 20.90
C SER A 315 13.21 -15.15 20.03
N LYS A 316 12.56 -16.30 19.88
CA LYS A 316 11.28 -16.43 19.18
C LYS A 316 10.18 -15.56 19.82
N GLU A 317 10.13 -15.50 21.14
CA GLU A 317 9.19 -14.63 21.87
C GLU A 317 9.38 -13.15 21.49
N LYS A 318 10.63 -12.71 21.34
CA LYS A 318 10.94 -11.33 20.93
C LYS A 318 10.64 -11.08 19.46
N GLN A 319 10.82 -12.07 18.60
CA GLN A 319 10.32 -12.01 17.23
C GLN A 319 8.81 -11.75 17.20
N GLU A 320 8.03 -12.55 17.94
CA GLU A 320 6.57 -12.41 18.04
C GLU A 320 6.17 -11.03 18.60
N GLU A 321 6.87 -10.54 19.62
CA GLU A 321 6.67 -9.19 20.19
C GLU A 321 6.91 -8.09 19.14
N VAL A 322 8.01 -8.17 18.38
CA VAL A 322 8.32 -7.17 17.34
C VAL A 322 7.30 -7.25 16.19
N SER A 323 6.85 -8.45 15.82
CA SER A 323 5.97 -8.69 14.68
C SER A 323 4.48 -8.70 15.00
N THR A 324 4.06 -8.37 16.23
CA THR A 324 2.65 -8.53 16.68
C THR A 324 1.63 -7.86 15.73
N ASN A 325 1.96 -6.72 15.14
CA ASN A 325 1.05 -5.98 14.25
C ASN A 325 1.18 -6.32 12.76
N TYR A 326 1.97 -7.33 12.38
CA TYR A 326 2.20 -7.66 10.96
C TYR A 326 0.95 -8.22 10.29
N ASN A 327 0.08 -8.88 11.07
CA ASN A 327 -1.20 -9.40 10.59
C ASN A 327 -2.08 -8.30 9.97
N ASN A 328 -2.00 -7.07 10.49
CA ASN A 328 -2.74 -5.92 9.96
C ASN A 328 -2.30 -5.50 8.55
N TRP A 329 -1.15 -6.02 8.08
CA TRP A 329 -0.54 -5.69 6.80
C TRP A 329 -0.50 -6.87 5.83
N LEU A 330 -1.01 -8.06 6.20
CA LEU A 330 -0.98 -9.26 5.36
C LEU A 330 -1.69 -9.07 4.02
N TRP A 331 -2.69 -8.18 3.99
CA TRP A 331 -3.39 -7.80 2.77
C TRP A 331 -2.42 -7.25 1.69
N LEU A 332 -1.31 -6.61 2.07
CA LEU A 332 -0.32 -6.11 1.10
C LEU A 332 0.31 -7.25 0.31
N ILE A 333 0.62 -8.36 0.98
CA ILE A 333 1.15 -9.54 0.31
C ILE A 333 0.09 -10.07 -0.64
N ARG A 334 -1.16 -10.24 -0.19
CA ARG A 334 -2.27 -10.76 -1.00
C ARG A 334 -2.54 -9.92 -2.26
N GLU A 335 -2.45 -8.61 -2.17
CA GLU A 335 -2.75 -7.67 -3.26
C GLU A 335 -1.51 -7.31 -4.11
N SER A 336 -0.36 -7.94 -3.86
CA SER A 336 0.87 -7.68 -4.61
C SER A 336 1.32 -8.84 -5.48
N LEU A 337 2.07 -8.54 -6.52
CA LEU A 337 2.95 -9.51 -7.17
C LEU A 337 4.27 -9.55 -6.41
N VAL A 338 4.55 -10.65 -5.72
CA VAL A 338 5.82 -10.84 -5.03
C VAL A 338 6.79 -11.58 -5.94
N ILE A 339 7.95 -10.99 -6.18
CA ILE A 339 9.01 -11.54 -7.02
C ILE A 339 10.21 -11.86 -6.15
N TRP A 340 10.57 -13.14 -6.03
CA TRP A 340 11.86 -13.53 -5.48
C TRP A 340 12.95 -13.41 -6.54
N TRP A 341 13.81 -12.41 -6.39
CA TRP A 341 15.01 -12.23 -7.17
C TRP A 341 16.13 -13.16 -6.69
N LYS A 342 16.06 -14.41 -7.10
CA LYS A 342 16.91 -15.49 -6.59
C LYS A 342 18.27 -15.51 -7.28
N THR A 343 19.19 -14.74 -6.72
CA THR A 343 20.61 -14.69 -7.12
C THR A 343 21.43 -15.72 -6.36
N PRO A 344 22.35 -16.47 -7.01
CA PRO A 344 23.28 -17.37 -6.32
C PRO A 344 24.06 -16.65 -5.22
N VAL A 345 24.30 -17.34 -4.10
CA VAL A 345 24.95 -16.75 -2.93
C VAL A 345 26.40 -16.35 -3.22
N GLU A 346 27.10 -17.12 -4.05
CA GLU A 346 28.48 -16.84 -4.48
C GLU A 346 28.56 -15.50 -5.23
N GLU A 347 27.56 -15.20 -6.06
CA GLU A 347 27.51 -13.97 -6.83
C GLU A 347 27.07 -12.79 -5.97
N THR A 348 26.12 -13.02 -5.06
CA THR A 348 25.74 -12.05 -4.02
C THR A 348 26.97 -11.61 -3.22
N ILE A 349 27.78 -12.58 -2.75
CA ILE A 349 29.04 -12.35 -2.04
C ILE A 349 30.03 -11.54 -2.87
N LYS A 350 30.23 -11.87 -4.16
CA LYS A 350 31.15 -11.13 -5.03
C LYS A 350 30.77 -9.66 -5.14
N ARG A 351 29.47 -9.36 -5.27
CA ARG A 351 28.94 -7.99 -5.41
C ARG A 351 29.02 -7.19 -4.12
N VAL A 352 28.73 -7.83 -2.99
CA VAL A 352 28.93 -7.27 -1.66
C VAL A 352 30.39 -6.86 -1.48
N LYS A 353 31.33 -7.79 -1.74
CA LYS A 353 32.78 -7.50 -1.66
C LYS A 353 33.21 -6.34 -2.58
N LYS A 354 32.70 -6.31 -3.81
CA LYS A 354 33.01 -5.23 -4.77
C LYS A 354 32.51 -3.86 -4.30
N ARG A 355 31.41 -3.80 -3.55
CA ARG A 355 30.86 -2.54 -3.00
C ARG A 355 31.70 -1.96 -1.86
N GLY A 356 32.48 -2.80 -1.15
CA GLY A 356 33.44 -2.36 -0.15
C GLY A 356 32.85 -1.60 1.04
N ARG A 357 31.58 -1.86 1.40
CA ARG A 357 30.94 -1.20 2.55
C ARG A 357 31.45 -1.80 3.86
N THR A 358 31.78 -0.95 4.83
CA THR A 358 32.20 -1.35 6.17
C THR A 358 31.13 -2.22 6.84
N GLY A 359 31.50 -3.41 7.30
CA GLY A 359 30.59 -4.36 7.97
C GLY A 359 30.02 -5.47 7.08
N GLU A 360 30.27 -5.44 5.77
CA GLU A 360 29.77 -6.45 4.81
C GLU A 360 30.78 -7.59 4.51
N GLU A 361 31.75 -7.85 5.39
CA GLU A 361 32.88 -8.76 5.13
C GLU A 361 32.62 -10.24 5.51
N ASP A 362 31.55 -10.52 6.24
CA ASP A 362 31.27 -11.85 6.80
C ASP A 362 30.63 -12.78 5.75
N LEU A 363 31.47 -13.59 5.10
CA LEU A 363 31.04 -14.62 4.15
C LEU A 363 30.06 -15.64 4.75
N LYS A 364 30.22 -15.97 6.03
CA LYS A 364 29.40 -16.98 6.69
C LYS A 364 27.99 -16.45 6.92
N TYR A 365 27.87 -15.16 7.24
CA TYR A 365 26.60 -14.46 7.35
C TYR A 365 25.77 -14.58 6.06
N TYR A 366 26.34 -14.26 4.89
CA TYR A 366 25.58 -14.29 3.64
C TYR A 366 25.13 -15.69 3.21
N LYS A 367 25.90 -16.73 3.56
CA LYS A 367 25.50 -18.13 3.35
C LYS A 367 24.30 -18.51 4.21
N LYS A 368 24.35 -18.21 5.51
CA LYS A 368 23.21 -18.42 6.41
C LYS A 368 21.99 -17.62 5.97
N LEU A 369 22.18 -16.36 5.56
CA LEU A 369 21.09 -15.52 5.08
C LEU A 369 20.39 -16.15 3.86
N ASP A 370 21.15 -16.69 2.89
CA ASP A 370 20.57 -17.41 1.75
C ASP A 370 19.77 -18.65 2.19
N GLU A 371 20.27 -19.41 3.17
CA GLU A 371 19.55 -20.56 3.75
C GLU A 371 18.23 -20.14 4.41
N VAL A 372 18.23 -19.07 5.21
CA VAL A 372 17.02 -18.55 5.85
C VAL A 372 16.03 -18.01 4.81
N TYR A 373 16.50 -17.30 3.78
CA TYR A 373 15.67 -16.91 2.64
C TYR A 373 15.00 -18.14 1.99
N ARG A 374 15.76 -19.21 1.72
CA ARG A 374 15.19 -20.43 1.10
C ARG A 374 14.13 -21.10 1.97
N LYS A 375 14.27 -21.06 3.30
CA LYS A 375 13.30 -21.62 4.23
C LYS A 375 12.02 -20.77 4.27
N LEU A 376 12.16 -19.45 4.41
CA LEU A 376 11.04 -18.57 4.78
C LEU A 376 10.31 -17.93 3.60
N MET A 377 10.91 -17.81 2.41
CA MET A 377 10.27 -17.10 1.30
C MET A 377 8.89 -17.68 0.92
N LEU A 378 8.73 -19.00 0.97
CA LEU A 378 7.45 -19.66 0.68
C LEU A 378 6.46 -19.59 1.86
N GLU A 379 6.97 -19.48 3.08
CA GLU A 379 6.15 -19.36 4.29
C GLU A 379 5.55 -17.96 4.41
N ILE A 380 6.35 -16.92 4.13
CA ILE A 380 5.93 -15.53 4.22
C ILE A 380 5.09 -15.13 3.00
N TYR A 381 5.47 -15.58 1.80
CA TYR A 381 4.87 -15.14 0.54
C TYR A 381 4.19 -16.31 -0.19
N PRO A 382 2.90 -16.59 0.07
CA PRO A 382 2.17 -17.70 -0.57
C PRO A 382 1.95 -17.51 -2.07
N ASN A 383 1.92 -16.27 -2.55
CA ASN A 383 1.74 -15.85 -3.95
C ASN A 383 3.06 -15.51 -4.65
N LEU A 384 4.16 -16.18 -4.27
CA LEU A 384 5.50 -15.90 -4.76
C LEU A 384 5.74 -16.34 -6.20
N LYS A 385 6.22 -15.41 -7.03
CA LYS A 385 6.87 -15.71 -8.31
C LYS A 385 8.37 -15.77 -8.12
N VAL A 386 8.98 -16.89 -8.48
CA VAL A 386 10.44 -17.07 -8.37
C VAL A 386 11.08 -16.76 -9.71
N ILE A 387 12.02 -15.81 -9.73
CA ILE A 387 12.85 -15.51 -10.89
C ILE A 387 14.29 -15.89 -10.56
N THR A 388 14.73 -17.00 -11.14
CA THR A 388 16.14 -17.41 -11.15
C THR A 388 16.78 -16.90 -12.42
N ARG A 389 17.65 -15.90 -12.33
CA ARG A 389 18.47 -15.48 -13.47
C ARG A 389 19.89 -15.21 -13.03
N GLU A 390 20.82 -15.46 -13.96
CA GLU A 390 22.19 -14.98 -13.86
C GLU A 390 22.19 -13.45 -13.98
N THR A 391 21.98 -12.83 -12.83
CA THR A 391 22.66 -11.64 -12.30
C THR A 391 22.82 -10.36 -13.13
N GLN A 392 23.01 -10.36 -14.44
CA GLN A 392 22.96 -9.14 -15.26
C GLN A 392 21.97 -9.31 -16.39
N LEU A 393 20.74 -8.83 -16.17
CA LEU A 393 19.82 -8.67 -17.28
C LEU A 393 20.33 -7.56 -18.20
N THR A 394 20.49 -7.88 -19.48
CA THR A 394 20.64 -6.87 -20.53
C THR A 394 19.40 -5.97 -20.53
N THR A 395 19.52 -4.75 -21.05
CA THR A 395 18.36 -3.86 -21.17
C THR A 395 17.21 -4.55 -21.92
N GLU A 396 17.51 -5.25 -23.01
CA GLU A 396 16.54 -6.02 -23.81
C GLU A 396 15.81 -7.09 -22.97
N GLN A 397 16.55 -7.87 -22.17
CA GLN A 397 15.95 -8.89 -21.30
C GLN A 397 15.06 -8.29 -20.21
N VAL A 398 15.35 -7.06 -19.76
CA VAL A 398 14.49 -6.33 -18.82
C VAL A 398 13.23 -5.82 -19.50
N GLU A 399 13.36 -5.24 -20.70
CA GLU A 399 12.24 -4.75 -21.50
C GLU A 399 11.27 -5.88 -21.91
N GLU A 400 11.76 -7.10 -22.12
CA GLU A 400 10.92 -8.29 -22.38
C GLU A 400 10.22 -8.81 -21.10
N LEU A 401 10.93 -8.75 -19.96
CA LEU A 401 10.43 -9.29 -18.70
C LEU A 401 9.35 -8.42 -18.07
N ILE A 402 9.53 -7.10 -18.07
CA ILE A 402 8.68 -6.15 -17.35
C ILE A 402 7.20 -6.23 -17.78
N PRO A 403 6.84 -6.21 -19.08
CA PRO A 403 5.44 -6.34 -19.52
C PRO A 403 4.77 -7.60 -18.98
N ASN A 404 5.48 -8.74 -19.08
CA ASN A 404 4.98 -10.03 -18.61
C ASN A 404 4.73 -10.06 -17.10
N LEU A 405 5.46 -9.27 -16.31
CA LEU A 405 5.26 -9.15 -14.87
C LEU A 405 4.10 -8.19 -14.55
N ILE A 406 3.97 -7.08 -15.26
CA ILE A 406 2.92 -6.09 -14.99
C ILE A 406 1.54 -6.63 -15.36
N ASP A 407 1.45 -7.37 -16.46
CA ASP A 407 0.19 -7.94 -16.95
C ASP A 407 -0.13 -9.30 -16.32
N GLU A 408 0.73 -9.79 -15.44
CA GLU A 408 0.48 -11.00 -14.69
C GLU A 408 -0.73 -10.83 -13.78
N LYS A 409 -1.72 -11.69 -13.98
CA LYS A 409 -2.86 -11.78 -13.06
C LYS A 409 -2.35 -12.32 -11.72
N ILE A 410 -2.66 -11.61 -10.64
CA ILE A 410 -2.42 -12.11 -9.28
C ILE A 410 -3.34 -13.31 -9.07
N PHE A 411 -2.81 -14.52 -9.26
CA PHE A 411 -3.51 -15.74 -8.88
C PHE A 411 -3.43 -15.86 -7.36
N ARG A 412 -4.55 -15.58 -6.67
CA ARG A 412 -4.70 -15.96 -5.27
C ARG A 412 -4.61 -17.49 -5.20
N ARG A 413 -3.46 -18.03 -4.79
CA ARG A 413 -3.41 -19.43 -4.35
C ARG A 413 -4.23 -19.51 -3.09
N ILE A 414 -5.46 -20.01 -3.24
CA ILE A 414 -6.36 -20.32 -2.13
C ILE A 414 -5.61 -21.29 -1.22
N GLY A 415 -5.39 -20.90 0.03
CA GLY A 415 -4.70 -21.73 1.00
C GLY A 415 -4.16 -20.92 2.16
N TYR A 416 -5.05 -20.47 3.04
CA TYR A 416 -4.87 -20.59 4.49
C TYR A 416 -6.22 -20.88 5.13
#